data_AF-A0A542Z857-F1
#
_entry.id   AF-A0A542Z857-F1
#
_cell.length_a   1.000
_cell.length_b   1.000
_cell.length_c   1.000
_cell.angle_alpha   90.00
_cell.angle_beta   90.00
_cell.angle_gamma   90.00
#
_symmetry.space_group_name_H-M   'P 1'
#
loop_
_entity.id
_entity.type
_entity.pdbx_description
1 polymer ?
#
loop_
_entity_poly.entity_id
_entity_poly.type
_entity_poly.pdbx_seq_one_letter_code
_entity_poly.pdbx_strand_id
1 'polypeptide(L)'
;MNQISADQARPLAAFAASLRADWDQPGILKALSDNRLRGDVHQLTDATLRAVRDPQAKTPAAIGWDRYWPTATLPRERRFCTEPDHELYTLPCRECRAEQIARESQPRELPPPAPRPESTRPRSDRSGVSA
;
A
#
# COMPACT_ATOMS: atom_id res chain seq x y z
N MET A 1 7.91 10.54 2.06
CA MET A 1 7.22 10.31 3.35
C MET A 1 7.45 8.87 3.75
N ASN A 2 7.99 8.64 4.94
CA ASN A 2 8.19 7.31 5.49
C ASN A 2 6.85 6.84 6.07
N GLN A 3 6.10 6.04 5.30
CA GLN A 3 4.80 5.50 5.70
C GLN A 3 4.98 4.13 6.37
N ILE A 4 4.12 3.81 7.33
CA ILE A 4 4.18 2.50 8.00
C ILE A 4 3.81 1.40 6.99
N SER A 5 4.67 0.39 6.86
CA SER A 5 4.35 -0.80 6.06
C SER A 5 3.41 -1.74 6.81
N ALA A 6 2.76 -2.66 6.10
CA ALA A 6 1.94 -3.69 6.75
C ALA A 6 2.74 -4.55 7.73
N ASP A 7 4.00 -4.85 7.39
CA ASP A 7 4.92 -5.64 8.23
C ASP A 7 5.38 -4.88 9.49
N GLN A 8 5.38 -3.54 9.45
CA GLN A 8 5.61 -2.70 10.63
C GLN A 8 4.34 -2.49 11.45
N ALA A 9 3.18 -2.39 10.81
CA ALA A 9 1.90 -2.15 11.48
C ALA A 9 1.44 -3.37 12.31
N ARG A 10 1.68 -4.59 11.83
CA ARG A 10 1.34 -5.84 12.54
C ARG A 10 1.96 -5.96 13.94
N PRO A 11 3.30 -5.84 14.12
CA PRO A 11 3.91 -5.93 15.43
C PRO A 11 3.52 -4.75 16.34
N LEU A 12 3.35 -3.54 15.78
CA LEU A 12 2.85 -2.39 16.55
C LEU A 12 1.43 -2.65 17.07
N ALA A 13 0.54 -3.18 16.23
CA ALA A 13 -0.82 -3.50 16.64
C ALA A 13 -0.87 -4.62 17.69
N ALA A 14 -0.04 -5.66 17.54
CA ALA A 14 0.08 -6.73 18.54
C ALA A 14 0.59 -6.20 19.89
N PHE A 15 1.57 -5.30 19.88
CA PHE A 15 2.08 -4.66 21.09
C PHE A 15 1.04 -3.73 21.73
N ALA A 16 0.31 -2.95 20.95
CA ALA A 16 -0.77 -2.11 21.47
C ALA A 16 -1.90 -2.94 22.10
N ALA A 17 -2.27 -4.07 21.49
CA ALA A 17 -3.26 -5.01 22.04
C ALA A 17 -2.78 -5.67 23.35
N SER A 18 -1.47 -5.94 23.49
CA SER A 18 -0.94 -6.49 24.75
C SER A 18 -0.96 -5.49 25.91
N LEU A 19 -0.95 -4.19 25.61
CA LEU A 19 -1.10 -3.11 26.60
C LEU A 19 -2.56 -2.78 26.91
N ARG A 20 -3.48 -3.02 25.97
CA ARG A 20 -4.93 -2.75 26.08
C ARG A 20 -5.72 -3.97 25.63
N ALA A 21 -5.98 -4.88 26.58
CA ALA A 21 -6.68 -6.13 26.32
C ALA A 21 -8.14 -5.96 25.87
N ASP A 22 -8.73 -4.78 26.08
CA ASP A 22 -10.05 -4.40 25.57
C ASP A 22 -10.04 -4.00 24.09
N TRP A 23 -8.86 -3.81 23.49
CA TRP A 23 -8.70 -3.50 22.07
C TRP A 23 -8.31 -4.74 21.29
N ASP A 24 -8.92 -4.89 20.12
CA ASP A 24 -8.61 -5.96 19.20
C ASP A 24 -7.54 -5.53 18.19
N GLN A 25 -6.65 -6.46 17.84
CA GLN A 25 -5.59 -6.20 16.86
C GLN A 25 -6.11 -5.75 15.48
N PRO A 26 -7.19 -6.34 14.91
CA PRO A 26 -7.78 -5.86 13.66
C PRO A 26 -8.26 -4.40 13.72
N GLY A 27 -8.94 -4.01 14.81
CA GLY A 27 -9.35 -2.62 15.05
C GLY A 27 -8.16 -1.66 15.10
N ILE A 28 -7.06 -2.05 15.73
CA ILE A 28 -5.82 -1.25 15.76
C ILE A 28 -5.20 -1.15 14.36
N LEU A 29 -5.12 -2.24 13.61
CA LEU A 29 -4.62 -2.22 12.23
C LEU A 29 -5.43 -1.29 11.33
N LYS A 30 -6.76 -1.29 11.47
CA LYS A 30 -7.65 -0.37 10.75
C LYS A 30 -7.34 1.09 11.12
N ALA A 31 -7.22 1.38 12.42
CA ALA A 31 -6.90 2.73 12.89
C ALA A 31 -5.52 3.22 12.40
N LEU A 32 -4.51 2.35 12.37
CA LEU A 32 -3.19 2.65 11.80
C LEU A 32 -3.29 2.94 10.30
N SER A 33 -4.04 2.13 9.55
CA SER A 33 -4.26 2.31 8.11
C SER A 33 -4.95 3.64 7.78
N ASP A 34 -5.94 4.04 8.58
CA ASP A 34 -6.69 5.29 8.40
C ASP A 34 -5.83 6.53 8.69
N ASN A 35 -4.87 6.41 9.59
CA ASN A 35 -4.00 7.51 10.00
C ASN A 35 -2.61 7.48 9.35
N ARG A 36 -2.36 6.56 8.40
CA ARG A 36 -1.03 6.38 7.76
C ARG A 36 -0.48 7.61 7.04
N LEU A 37 -1.35 8.57 6.70
CA LEU A 37 -1.00 9.80 5.99
C LEU A 37 -0.91 11.04 6.90
N ARG A 38 -1.21 10.92 8.20
CA ARG A 38 -1.23 12.06 9.12
C ARG A 38 0.16 12.47 9.62
N GLY A 39 1.13 11.59 9.53
CA GLY A 39 2.51 11.82 9.96
C GLY A 39 3.43 10.70 9.49
N ASP A 40 4.68 10.76 9.93
CA ASP A 40 5.64 9.68 9.70
C ASP A 40 5.41 8.47 10.64
N VAL A 41 6.18 7.39 10.42
CA VAL A 41 6.12 6.17 11.24
C VAL A 41 6.32 6.45 12.73
N HIS A 42 7.21 7.38 13.10
CA HIS A 42 7.49 7.70 14.50
C HIS A 42 6.31 8.42 15.15
N GLN A 43 5.72 9.39 14.44
CA GLN A 43 4.55 10.12 14.89
C GLN A 43 3.33 9.21 15.05
N LEU A 44 3.09 8.31 14.09
CA LEU A 44 2.01 7.34 14.19
C LEU A 44 2.22 6.36 15.36
N THR A 45 3.47 5.94 15.59
CA THR A 45 3.82 5.07 16.72
C THR A 45 3.59 5.79 18.05
N ASP A 46 4.06 7.04 18.20
CA ASP A 46 3.87 7.84 19.40
C ASP A 46 2.38 8.11 19.68
N ALA A 47 1.61 8.50 18.66
CA ALA A 47 0.17 8.69 18.78
C ALA A 47 -0.55 7.40 19.23
N THR A 48 -0.12 6.24 18.72
CA THR A 48 -0.64 4.93 19.13
C THR A 48 -0.37 4.66 20.61
N LEU A 49 0.88 4.85 21.06
CA LEU A 49 1.26 4.61 22.46
C LEU A 49 0.58 5.57 23.43
N ARG A 50 0.39 6.83 23.03
CA ARG A 50 -0.37 7.81 23.82
C ARG A 50 -1.84 7.41 23.95
N ALA A 51 -2.47 7.01 22.85
CA ALA A 51 -3.87 6.57 22.86
C ALA A 51 -4.08 5.33 23.74
N VAL A 52 -3.16 4.36 23.66
CA VAL A 52 -3.17 3.14 24.48
C VAL A 52 -3.11 3.46 25.98
N ARG A 53 -2.26 4.41 26.37
CA ARG A 53 -2.07 4.84 27.77
C ARG A 53 -3.23 5.70 28.31
N ASP A 54 -4.10 6.20 27.44
CA ASP A 54 -5.19 7.09 27.84
C ASP A 54 -6.44 6.29 28.27
N PRO A 55 -6.87 6.37 29.55
CA PRO A 55 -8.05 5.66 30.03
C PRO A 55 -9.36 6.15 29.41
N GLN A 56 -9.38 7.35 28.81
CA GLN A 56 -10.53 7.92 28.10
C GLN A 56 -10.63 7.43 26.65
N ALA A 57 -9.55 6.91 26.06
CA ALA A 57 -9.59 6.27 24.75
C ALA A 57 -10.26 4.90 24.86
N LYS A 58 -11.55 4.78 24.57
CA LYS A 58 -12.27 3.50 24.71
C LYS A 58 -12.13 2.56 23.52
N THR A 59 -11.67 3.06 22.37
CA THR A 59 -11.58 2.27 21.13
C THR A 59 -10.29 2.60 20.36
N PRO A 60 -9.81 1.69 19.49
CA PRO A 60 -8.63 1.94 18.66
C PRO A 60 -8.76 3.17 17.75
N ALA A 61 -9.98 3.56 17.37
CA ALA A 61 -10.24 4.77 16.58
C ALA A 61 -9.73 6.04 17.27
N ALA A 62 -9.56 6.02 18.59
CA ALA A 62 -9.00 7.12 19.36
C ALA A 62 -7.57 7.49 18.93
N ILE A 63 -6.80 6.59 18.30
CA ILE A 63 -5.48 6.90 17.73
C ILE A 63 -5.57 8.11 16.79
N GLY A 64 -6.72 8.33 16.13
CA GLY A 64 -6.97 9.48 15.27
C GLY A 64 -7.39 10.77 16.00
N TRP A 65 -7.39 10.83 17.32
CA TRP A 65 -7.73 12.06 18.04
C TRP A 65 -6.53 13.02 18.05
N ASP A 66 -6.77 14.28 17.72
CA ASP A 66 -5.70 15.29 17.54
C ASP A 66 -4.80 15.44 18.76
N ARG A 67 -5.31 15.20 19.98
CA ARG A 67 -4.55 15.29 21.23
C ARG A 67 -3.37 14.33 21.35
N TYR A 68 -3.37 13.22 20.59
CA TYR A 68 -2.25 12.27 20.61
C TYR A 68 -1.21 12.58 19.56
N TRP A 69 -1.58 13.36 18.55
CA TRP A 69 -0.66 13.83 17.55
C TRP A 69 0.06 15.05 18.12
N PRO A 70 1.37 15.20 17.89
CA PRO A 70 2.00 16.48 18.18
C PRO A 70 1.22 17.57 17.44
N THR A 71 1.06 18.74 18.06
CA THR A 71 0.63 19.98 17.40
C THR A 71 1.71 20.44 16.42
N ALA A 72 2.18 19.54 15.58
CA ALA A 72 2.99 19.86 14.45
C ALA A 72 2.03 20.48 13.46
N THR A 73 2.11 21.80 13.34
CA THR A 73 1.79 22.56 12.14
C THR A 73 2.64 22.02 10.99
N LEU A 74 2.45 20.74 10.63
CA LEU A 74 2.95 20.25 9.37
C LEU A 74 2.15 21.05 8.35
N PRO A 75 2.80 21.82 7.45
CA PRO A 75 2.10 22.17 6.24
C PRO A 75 1.65 20.83 5.68
N ARG A 76 0.34 20.60 5.62
CA ARG A 76 -0.17 19.62 4.67
C ARG A 76 0.42 20.13 3.36
N GLU A 77 1.52 19.51 2.90
CA GLU A 77 1.93 19.63 1.52
C GLU A 77 0.74 19.06 0.76
N ARG A 78 -0.23 19.93 0.50
CA ARG A 78 -1.16 19.74 -0.59
C ARG A 78 -0.22 19.74 -1.78
N ARG A 79 0.17 18.54 -2.19
CA ARG A 79 0.86 18.37 -3.45
C ARG A 79 -0.18 18.75 -4.49
N PHE A 80 -0.04 19.97 -5.00
CA PHE A 80 -0.81 20.43 -6.13
C PHE A 80 -0.22 19.77 -7.38
N CYS A 81 -1.05 19.57 -8.39
CA CYS A 81 -0.51 19.22 -9.70
C CYS A 81 0.42 20.35 -10.17
N THR A 82 1.62 19.99 -10.63
CA THR A 82 2.61 20.93 -11.19
C THR A 82 2.63 20.91 -12.71
N GLU A 83 1.81 20.08 -13.34
CA GLU A 83 1.72 20.01 -14.80
C GLU A 83 1.08 21.30 -15.34
N PRO A 84 1.66 21.92 -16.38
CA PRO A 84 1.01 23.01 -17.09
C PRO A 84 -0.33 22.53 -17.65
N ASP A 85 -1.34 23.40 -17.63
CA ASP A 85 -2.73 23.14 -18.08
C ASP A 85 -3.56 22.18 -17.21
N HIS A 86 -3.06 21.72 -16.07
CA HIS A 86 -3.86 20.99 -15.08
C HIS A 86 -4.42 21.96 -14.04
N GLU A 87 -5.69 21.79 -13.64
CA GLU A 87 -6.25 22.58 -12.53
C GLU A 87 -5.52 22.22 -11.21
N LEU A 88 -5.21 23.23 -10.39
CA LEU A 88 -4.46 23.12 -9.13
C LEU A 88 -5.27 22.36 -8.05
N TYR A 89 -5.44 21.05 -8.23
CA TYR A 89 -6.09 20.14 -7.29
C TYR A 89 -5.09 19.34 -6.47
N THR A 90 -5.57 18.79 -5.36
CA THR A 90 -4.83 17.80 -4.55
C THR A 90 -4.52 16.57 -5.39
N LEU A 91 -3.26 16.11 -5.39
CA LEU A 91 -2.86 14.92 -6.14
C LEU A 91 -3.55 13.63 -5.65
N PRO A 92 -3.88 12.69 -6.57
CA PRO A 92 -3.83 12.87 -8.03
C PRO A 92 -4.97 13.79 -8.52
N CYS A 93 -4.66 14.78 -9.35
CA CYS A 93 -5.69 15.61 -9.98
C CYS A 93 -6.47 14.81 -11.04
N ARG A 94 -7.61 15.36 -11.48
CA ARG A 94 -8.51 14.71 -12.43
C ARG A 94 -7.81 14.38 -13.76
N GLU A 95 -6.94 15.28 -14.20
CA GLU A 95 -6.23 15.23 -15.47
C GLU A 95 -5.12 14.17 -15.42
N CYS A 96 -4.25 14.20 -14.41
CA CYS A 96 -3.27 13.13 -14.16
C CYS A 96 -3.95 11.77 -14.04
N ARG A 97 -5.13 11.71 -13.41
CA ARG A 97 -5.88 10.46 -13.29
C ARG A 97 -6.40 9.97 -14.64
N ALA A 98 -6.90 10.87 -15.49
CA ALA A 98 -7.37 10.53 -16.83
C ALA A 98 -6.21 10.06 -17.74
N GLU A 99 -5.06 10.73 -17.68
CA GLU A 99 -3.85 10.33 -18.43
C GLU A 99 -3.34 8.95 -18.00
N GLN A 100 -3.34 8.67 -16.70
CA GLN A 100 -2.96 7.35 -16.19
C GLN A 100 -3.87 6.26 -16.77
N ILE A 101 -5.19 6.47 -16.74
CA ILE A 101 -6.16 5.53 -17.30
C ILE A 101 -5.95 5.37 -18.82
N ALA A 102 -5.67 6.46 -19.54
CA ALA A 102 -5.39 6.42 -20.97
C ALA A 102 -4.13 5.58 -21.29
N ARG A 103 -3.05 5.73 -20.51
CA ARG A 103 -1.84 4.91 -20.65
C ARG A 103 -2.11 3.44 -20.35
N GLU A 104 -2.86 3.14 -19.28
CA GLU A 104 -3.24 1.77 -18.91
C GLU A 104 -4.17 1.11 -19.94
N SER A 105 -4.97 1.91 -20.66
CA SER A 105 -5.92 1.45 -21.68
C SER A 105 -5.29 1.24 -23.06
N GLN A 106 -4.00 1.59 -23.25
CA GLN A 106 -3.32 1.33 -24.51
C GLN A 106 -3.18 -0.18 -24.72
N PRO A 107 -3.54 -0.72 -25.90
CA PRO A 107 -3.32 -2.12 -26.22
C PRO A 107 -1.83 -2.41 -26.06
N ARG A 108 -1.47 -3.30 -25.12
CA ARG A 108 -0.11 -3.82 -25.07
C ARG A 108 0.15 -4.54 -26.38
N GLU A 109 1.12 -4.04 -27.12
CA GLU A 109 1.68 -4.76 -28.26
C GLU A 109 2.18 -6.10 -27.72
N LEU A 110 1.51 -7.18 -28.10
CA LEU A 110 1.93 -8.50 -27.68
C LEU A 110 3.30 -8.76 -28.30
N PRO A 111 4.30 -9.23 -27.53
CA PRO A 111 5.56 -9.64 -28.12
C PRO A 111 5.28 -10.70 -29.20
N PRO A 112 6.03 -10.69 -30.31
CA PRO A 112 5.82 -11.64 -31.39
C PRO A 112 5.82 -13.07 -30.83
N PRO A 113 4.91 -13.93 -31.30
CA PRO A 113 4.80 -15.29 -30.80
C PRO A 113 6.17 -15.98 -30.95
N ALA A 114 6.62 -16.64 -29.88
CA ALA A 114 7.87 -17.38 -29.89
C ALA A 114 7.91 -18.35 -31.09
N PRO A 115 9.06 -18.50 -31.78
CA PRO A 115 9.18 -19.46 -32.86
C PRO A 115 8.81 -20.85 -32.33
N ARG A 116 7.87 -21.51 -33.00
CA ARG A 116 7.45 -22.86 -32.62
C ARG A 116 8.66 -23.79 -32.78
N PRO A 117 8.98 -24.63 -31.79
CA PRO A 117 10.04 -25.62 -31.96
C PRO A 117 9.66 -26.54 -33.11
N GLU A 118 10.51 -26.56 -34.13
CA GLU A 118 10.38 -27.44 -35.28
C GLU A 118 10.40 -28.88 -34.78
N SER A 119 9.31 -29.61 -35.04
CA SER A 119 9.12 -30.98 -34.60
C SER A 119 10.09 -31.88 -35.36
N THR A 120 11.29 -32.05 -34.81
CA THR A 120 12.21 -33.12 -35.21
C THR A 120 11.53 -34.45 -34.87
N ARG A 121 10.78 -35.00 -35.83
CA ARG A 121 10.27 -36.36 -35.72
C ARG A 121 11.47 -37.30 -35.62
N PRO A 122 11.58 -38.12 -34.57
CA PRO A 122 12.60 -39.17 -34.55
C PRO A 122 12.30 -40.13 -35.71
N ARG A 123 13.29 -40.29 -36.59
CA ARG A 123 13.30 -41.26 -37.66
C ARG A 123 13.37 -42.64 -37.01
N SER A 124 12.25 -43.35 -36.97
CA SER A 124 12.21 -44.74 -36.49
C SER A 124 13.01 -45.62 -37.45
N ASP A 125 14.24 -45.96 -37.06
CA ASP A 125 15.01 -47.00 -37.73
C ASP A 125 14.35 -48.36 -37.49
N ARG A 126 13.66 -48.84 -38.52
CA ARG A 126 13.23 -50.23 -38.67
C ARG A 126 14.38 -50.98 -39.35
N SER A 127 15.28 -51.54 -38.56
CA SER A 127 16.09 -52.69 -38.95
C SER A 127 15.65 -53.82 -38.01
N GLY A 128 15.06 -54.92 -38.46
CA GLY A 128 15.37 -55.68 -39.66
C GLY A 128 15.67 -57.09 -39.15
N VAL A 129 14.62 -57.92 -39.12
CA VAL A 129 14.65 -59.35 -38.80
C VAL A 129 15.44 -60.12 -39.86
N SER A 130 16.28 -61.06 -39.43
CA SER A 130 16.61 -62.37 -40.05
C SER A 130 17.86 -62.91 -39.37
N ALA A 131 18.12 -64.20 -39.15
CA ALA A 131 17.35 -65.45 -39.12
C ALA A 131 18.31 -66.46 -38.45
#